data_AF-A0A9D3UWK7-F1
#
_entry.id   AF-A0A9D3UWK7-F1
#
_cell.length_a   1.000
_cell.length_b   1.000
_cell.length_c   1.000
_cell.angle_alpha   90.00
_cell.angle_beta   90.00
_cell.angle_gamma   90.00
#
_symmetry.space_group_name_H-M   'P 1'
#
loop_
_entity.id
_entity.type
_entity.pdbx_description
1 polymer ?
#
loop_
_entity_poly.entity_id
_entity_poly.type
_entity_poly.pdbx_seq_one_letter_code
_entity_poly.pdbx_strand_id
1 'polypeptide(L)'
;MSIIGEAVLSAFLELLSGKLVDSVLNFVADHRQVHQQLKQWQSILPEIKAVLNHADEKQIKDKGVKNWLDDFQDLAYDVDDILDEFAYQELCLKLQKTQAQASTSKVQKLIPTCCTGANFSPTSFMFNAKMISKIKDITDKLNSLNTQRSSLGLSEIMSQGATSKGKKPRLQPTSLMDGAVEYVGRDNEK
;
A
#
# COMPACT_ATOMS: atom_id res chain seq x y z
N MET A 1 -14.10 -11.09 6.16
CA MET A 1 -13.47 -10.25 7.19
C MET A 1 -14.23 -8.94 7.23
N SER A 2 -14.23 -8.25 8.37
CA SER A 2 -14.95 -6.99 8.56
C SER A 2 -14.21 -5.85 7.84
N ILE A 3 -14.93 -4.78 7.49
CA ILE A 3 -14.44 -3.48 6.95
C ILE A 3 -13.19 -2.97 7.70
N ILE A 4 -13.07 -3.34 8.98
CA ILE A 4 -11.95 -3.04 9.87
C ILE A 4 -10.62 -3.61 9.33
N GLY A 5 -10.62 -4.78 8.68
CA GLY A 5 -9.41 -5.41 8.15
C GLY A 5 -8.82 -4.67 6.95
N GLU A 6 -9.66 -4.18 6.04
CA GLU A 6 -9.23 -3.41 4.86
C GLU A 6 -8.65 -2.05 5.23
N ALA A 7 -9.32 -1.32 6.14
CA ALA A 7 -8.84 -0.03 6.61
C ALA A 7 -7.48 -0.16 7.31
N VAL A 8 -7.30 -1.21 8.11
CA VAL A 8 -6.02 -1.51 8.78
C VAL A 8 -4.94 -1.84 7.77
N LEU A 9 -5.23 -2.69 6.77
CA LEU A 9 -4.27 -3.08 5.74
C LEU A 9 -3.87 -1.89 4.84
N SER A 10 -4.83 -1.03 4.49
CA SER A 10 -4.59 0.19 3.71
C SER A 10 -3.69 1.17 4.46
N ALA A 11 -3.93 1.40 5.75
CA ALA A 11 -3.06 2.20 6.61
C ALA A 11 -1.66 1.58 6.75
N PHE A 12 -1.59 0.24 6.84
CA PHE A 12 -0.31 -0.46 6.88
C PHE A 12 0.49 -0.29 5.58
N LEU A 13 -0.18 -0.27 4.42
CA LEU A 13 0.50 0.01 3.15
C LEU A 13 1.01 1.43 3.02
N GLU A 14 0.31 2.40 3.60
CA GLU A 14 0.83 3.77 3.73
C GLU A 14 2.11 3.78 4.55
N LEU A 15 2.14 3.05 5.67
CA LEU A 15 3.33 2.92 6.50
C LEU A 15 4.50 2.30 5.72
N LEU A 16 4.28 1.17 5.04
CA LEU A 16 5.32 0.51 4.24
C LEU A 16 5.83 1.42 3.11
N SER A 17 4.93 2.11 2.41
CA SER A 17 5.30 3.08 1.37
C SER A 17 6.12 4.24 1.94
N GLY A 18 5.78 4.69 3.17
CA GLY A 18 6.55 5.70 3.90
C GLY A 18 7.91 5.20 4.41
N LYS A 19 8.08 3.90 4.62
CA LYS A 19 9.39 3.29 4.93
C LYS A 19 10.23 3.11 3.67
N LEU A 20 9.63 2.82 2.51
CA LEU A 20 10.29 2.79 1.19
C LEU A 20 10.53 4.20 0.59
N VAL A 21 11.07 5.11 1.38
CA VAL A 21 11.48 6.43 0.91
C VAL A 21 12.82 6.37 0.17
N ASP A 22 13.14 7.46 -0.52
CA ASP A 22 14.42 7.64 -1.21
C ASP A 22 15.63 7.37 -0.30
N SER A 23 15.51 7.56 1.02
CA SER A 23 16.58 7.19 1.96
C SER A 23 16.94 5.70 1.88
N VAL A 24 15.96 4.80 1.89
CA VAL A 24 16.21 3.35 1.80
C VAL A 24 16.68 2.99 0.40
N LEU A 25 16.11 3.59 -0.65
CA LEU A 25 16.55 3.37 -2.03
C LEU A 25 18.00 3.81 -2.23
N ASN A 26 18.36 5.01 -1.77
CA ASN A 26 19.72 5.53 -1.84
C ASN A 26 20.69 4.69 -1.01
N PHE A 27 20.24 4.18 0.14
CA PHE A 27 21.04 3.29 0.98
C PHE A 27 21.40 1.97 0.28
N VAL A 28 20.51 1.46 -0.58
CA VAL A 28 20.75 0.23 -1.34
C VAL A 28 21.23 0.47 -2.78
N ALA A 29 21.52 1.73 -3.16
CA ALA A 29 21.81 2.11 -4.54
C ALA A 29 23.01 1.36 -5.15
N ASP A 30 24.01 1.05 -4.32
CA ASP A 30 25.20 0.29 -4.72
C ASP A 30 24.86 -1.16 -5.08
N HIS A 31 23.72 -1.69 -4.63
CA HIS A 31 23.25 -3.03 -4.89
C HIS A 31 22.13 -3.04 -5.93
N ARG A 32 22.52 -2.89 -7.20
CA ARG A 32 21.63 -2.70 -8.36
C ARG A 32 20.38 -3.61 -8.38
N GLN A 33 20.56 -4.90 -8.09
CA GLN A 33 19.45 -5.86 -8.07
C GLN A 33 18.41 -5.52 -6.99
N VAL A 34 18.86 -5.25 -5.76
CA VAL A 34 17.96 -4.96 -4.64
C VAL A 34 17.31 -3.60 -4.85
N HIS A 35 18.08 -2.61 -5.29
CA HIS A 35 17.54 -1.31 -5.64
C HIS A 35 16.40 -1.40 -6.66
N GLN A 36 16.56 -2.23 -7.70
CA GLN A 36 15.52 -2.45 -8.70
C GLN A 36 14.27 -3.12 -8.08
N GLN A 37 14.45 -4.09 -7.19
CA GLN A 37 13.35 -4.78 -6.51
C GLN A 37 12.56 -3.84 -5.59
N LEU A 38 13.23 -3.02 -4.77
CA LEU A 38 12.58 -2.04 -3.91
C LEU A 38 11.86 -0.96 -4.72
N LYS A 39 12.44 -0.51 -5.84
CA LYS A 39 11.77 0.40 -6.77
C LYS A 39 10.49 -0.20 -7.36
N GLN A 40 10.51 -1.51 -7.63
CA GLN A 40 9.31 -2.24 -8.03
C GLN A 40 8.24 -2.24 -6.92
N TRP A 41 8.63 -2.50 -5.67
CA TRP A 41 7.70 -2.46 -4.54
C TRP A 41 7.08 -1.08 -4.37
N GLN A 42 7.88 -0.01 -4.50
CA GLN A 42 7.42 1.37 -4.44
C GLN A 42 6.35 1.68 -5.50
N SER A 43 6.39 1.03 -6.66
CA SER A 43 5.36 1.16 -7.70
C SER A 43 4.10 0.36 -7.40
N ILE A 44 4.25 -0.87 -6.89
CA ILE A 44 3.13 -1.83 -6.76
C ILE A 44 2.30 -1.56 -5.49
N LEU A 45 2.93 -1.21 -4.36
CA LEU A 45 2.23 -1.03 -3.08
C LEU A 45 1.11 0.04 -3.15
N PRO A 46 1.32 1.22 -3.78
CA PRO A 46 0.25 2.21 -3.96
C PRO A 46 -0.90 1.70 -4.84
N GLU A 47 -0.60 0.91 -5.86
CA GLU A 47 -1.63 0.35 -6.74
C GLU A 47 -2.51 -0.66 -5.99
N ILE A 48 -1.91 -1.49 -5.12
CA ILE A 48 -2.65 -2.43 -4.28
C ILE A 48 -3.52 -1.68 -3.28
N LYS A 49 -2.99 -0.64 -2.64
CA LYS A 49 -3.77 0.24 -1.77
C LYS A 49 -4.97 0.86 -2.49
N ALA A 50 -4.78 1.30 -3.74
CA ALA A 50 -5.88 1.83 -4.52
C ALA A 50 -6.99 0.79 -4.72
N VAL A 51 -6.66 -0.49 -4.97
CA VAL A 51 -7.67 -1.56 -5.02
C VAL A 51 -8.37 -1.74 -3.70
N LEU A 52 -7.64 -1.80 -2.59
CA LEU A 52 -8.25 -1.95 -1.27
C LEU A 52 -9.26 -0.84 -0.98
N ASN A 53 -8.96 0.38 -1.39
CA ASN A 53 -9.85 1.53 -1.20
C ASN A 53 -11.06 1.54 -2.14
N HIS A 54 -10.97 0.89 -3.31
CA HIS A 54 -12.07 0.85 -4.30
C HIS A 54 -12.84 -0.49 -4.31
N ALA A 55 -12.34 -1.50 -3.61
CA ALA A 55 -13.01 -2.78 -3.48
C ALA A 55 -14.30 -2.58 -2.68
N ASP A 56 -15.43 -2.53 -3.38
CA ASP A 56 -16.75 -2.55 -2.76
C ASP A 56 -16.87 -3.79 -1.86
N GLU A 57 -17.50 -3.66 -0.68
CA GLU A 57 -17.75 -4.76 0.28
C GLU A 57 -18.37 -6.02 -0.38
N LYS A 58 -19.02 -5.86 -1.54
CA LYS A 58 -19.59 -6.96 -2.33
C LYS A 58 -18.55 -7.84 -3.03
N GLN A 59 -17.38 -7.31 -3.43
CA GLN A 59 -16.30 -8.10 -4.04
C GLN A 59 -15.44 -8.81 -3.00
N ILE A 60 -15.29 -8.25 -1.79
CA ILE A 60 -14.60 -8.90 -0.66
C ILE A 60 -15.32 -10.18 -0.20
N LYS A 61 -16.61 -10.34 -0.54
CA LYS A 61 -17.36 -11.58 -0.29
C LYS A 61 -16.93 -12.73 -1.20
N ASP A 62 -16.23 -12.44 -2.29
CA ASP A 62 -15.62 -13.47 -3.12
C ASP A 62 -14.47 -14.16 -2.35
N LYS A 63 -14.48 -15.49 -2.36
CA LYS A 63 -13.49 -16.29 -1.62
C LYS A 63 -12.08 -16.11 -2.19
N GLY A 64 -11.95 -15.88 -3.50
CA GLY A 64 -10.68 -15.62 -4.16
C GLY A 64 -10.09 -14.29 -3.73
N VAL A 65 -10.89 -13.22 -3.69
CA VAL A 65 -10.47 -11.91 -3.19
C VAL A 65 -10.05 -11.99 -1.71
N LYS A 66 -10.80 -12.73 -0.88
CA LYS A 66 -10.42 -12.91 0.52
C LYS A 66 -9.06 -13.61 0.67
N ASN A 67 -8.85 -14.73 -0.01
CA ASN A 67 -7.57 -15.44 0.07
C ASN A 67 -6.41 -14.57 -0.42
N TRP A 68 -6.63 -13.80 -1.49
CA TRP A 68 -5.65 -12.85 -2.00
C TRP A 68 -5.28 -11.76 -0.97
N LEU A 69 -6.26 -11.27 -0.19
CA LEU A 69 -6.01 -10.33 0.90
C LEU A 69 -5.23 -10.96 2.05
N ASP A 70 -5.57 -12.19 2.44
CA ASP A 70 -4.87 -12.94 3.49
C ASP A 70 -3.39 -13.14 3.09
N ASP A 71 -3.14 -13.63 1.86
CA ASP A 71 -1.79 -13.82 1.32
C ASP A 71 -0.99 -12.50 1.24
N PHE A 72 -1.68 -11.40 0.92
CA PHE A 72 -1.07 -10.08 0.89
C PHE A 72 -0.72 -9.55 2.28
N GLN A 73 -1.56 -9.81 3.29
CA GLN A 73 -1.28 -9.44 4.67
C GLN A 73 -0.02 -10.14 5.17
N ASP A 74 0.12 -11.44 4.90
CA ASP A 74 1.32 -12.20 5.25
C ASP A 74 2.57 -11.62 4.57
N LEU A 75 2.47 -11.29 3.28
CA LEU A 75 3.55 -10.64 2.54
C LEU A 75 3.92 -9.26 3.13
N ALA A 76 2.94 -8.51 3.61
CA ALA A 76 3.17 -7.19 4.18
C ALA A 76 4.03 -7.27 5.46
N TYR A 77 3.86 -8.31 6.28
CA TYR A 77 4.75 -8.59 7.42
C TYR A 77 6.17 -8.95 6.96
N ASP A 78 6.32 -9.80 5.93
CA ASP A 78 7.63 -10.11 5.35
C ASP A 78 8.37 -8.83 4.86
N VAL A 79 7.62 -7.89 4.26
CA VAL A 79 8.13 -6.58 3.81
C VAL A 79 8.52 -5.70 4.99
N ASP A 80 7.71 -5.64 6.05
CA ASP A 80 8.01 -4.82 7.22
C ASP A 80 9.29 -5.28 7.92
N ASP A 81 9.43 -6.61 8.10
CA ASP A 81 10.60 -7.26 8.70
C ASP A 81 11.89 -6.91 7.94
N ILE A 82 11.89 -6.94 6.60
CA ILE A 82 13.09 -6.62 5.82
C ILE A 82 13.42 -5.12 5.84
N LEU A 83 12.40 -4.25 5.91
CA LEU A 83 12.60 -2.80 6.05
C LEU A 83 13.17 -2.42 7.41
N ASP A 84 12.74 -3.09 8.48
CA ASP A 84 13.33 -2.92 9.81
C ASP A 84 14.78 -3.40 9.84
N GLU A 85 15.11 -4.49 9.13
CA GLU A 85 16.48 -4.95 8.98
C GLU A 85 17.37 -3.91 8.27
N PHE A 86 16.83 -3.16 7.28
CA PHE A 86 17.53 -2.03 6.67
C PHE A 86 17.74 -0.87 7.64
N ALA A 87 16.68 -0.44 8.34
CA ALA A 87 16.76 0.67 9.29
C ALA A 87 17.77 0.38 10.41
N TYR A 88 17.78 -0.86 10.91
CA TYR A 88 18.74 -1.31 11.90
C TYR A 88 20.18 -1.23 11.41
N GLN A 89 20.47 -1.71 10.20
CA GLN A 89 21.82 -1.67 9.67
C GLN A 89 22.28 -0.25 9.32
N GLU A 90 21.39 0.61 8.83
CA GLU A 90 21.69 2.03 8.63
C GLU A 90 22.08 2.69 9.96
N LEU A 91 21.34 2.41 11.04
CA LEU A 91 21.64 2.90 12.38
C LEU A 91 23.01 2.43 12.89
N CYS A 92 23.32 1.14 12.76
CA CYS A 92 24.63 0.61 13.16
C CYS A 92 25.77 1.29 12.38
N LEU A 93 25.62 1.50 11.07
CA LEU A 93 26.62 2.18 10.24
C LEU A 93 26.84 3.64 10.66
N LYS A 94 25.76 4.38 10.97
CA LYS A 94 25.85 5.75 11.49
C LYS A 94 26.63 5.79 12.81
N LEU A 95 26.30 4.91 13.76
CA LEU A 95 26.99 4.80 15.05
C LEU A 95 28.50 4.55 14.89
N GLN A 96 28.90 3.64 13.99
CA GLN A 96 30.30 3.37 13.74
C GLN A 96 31.03 4.56 13.08
N LYS A 97 30.41 5.23 12.09
CA LYS A 97 31.02 6.39 11.40
C LYS A 97 31.25 7.57 12.34
N THR A 98 30.28 7.89 13.21
CA THR A 98 30.42 8.95 14.22
C THR A 98 31.58 8.66 15.16
N GLN A 99 31.82 7.40 15.51
CA GLN A 99 32.95 7.04 16.35
C GLN A 99 34.30 7.13 15.62
N ALA A 100 34.39 6.68 14.36
CA ALA A 100 35.63 6.78 13.58
C ALA A 100 36.12 8.24 13.47
N GLN A 101 35.19 9.20 13.40
CA GLN A 101 35.51 10.62 13.39
C GLN A 101 35.82 11.21 14.78
N ALA A 102 35.31 10.61 15.87
CA ALA A 102 35.51 11.06 17.26
C ALA A 102 36.67 10.36 17.99
N SER A 103 37.52 9.61 17.27
CA SER A 103 38.53 8.68 17.78
C SER A 103 39.76 9.32 18.46
N THR A 104 39.51 10.05 19.55
CA THR A 104 40.50 10.29 20.64
C THR A 104 39.95 9.91 22.03
N SER A 105 38.66 9.59 22.16
CA SER A 105 38.02 9.37 23.47
C SER A 105 37.62 7.91 23.72
N LYS A 106 37.72 7.47 24.99
CA LYS A 106 37.52 6.10 25.52
C LYS A 106 36.07 5.56 25.40
N VAL A 107 35.24 6.11 24.52
CA VAL A 107 33.79 5.87 24.42
C VAL A 107 33.44 4.61 23.60
N GLN A 108 34.45 3.87 23.12
CA GLN A 108 34.28 2.62 22.35
C GLN A 108 33.45 1.54 23.06
N LYS A 109 33.29 1.64 24.38
CA LYS A 109 32.50 0.73 25.20
C LYS A 109 30.97 0.97 25.16
N LEU A 110 30.50 2.05 24.53
CA LEU A 110 29.06 2.39 24.48
C LEU A 110 28.35 1.89 23.23
N ILE A 111 29.05 1.34 22.24
CA ILE A 111 28.39 0.74 21.08
C ILE A 111 27.90 -0.66 21.48
N PRO A 112 26.62 -0.98 21.22
CA PRO A 112 26.12 -2.34 21.39
C PRO A 112 27.01 -3.35 20.67
N THR A 113 27.28 -4.48 21.32
CA THR A 113 28.07 -5.60 20.75
C THR A 113 27.47 -6.10 19.43
N CYS A 114 26.16 -5.97 19.24
CA CYS A 114 25.46 -6.31 17.99
C CYS A 114 25.82 -5.42 16.80
N CYS A 115 26.40 -4.23 17.02
CA CYS A 115 26.92 -3.36 15.96
C CYS A 115 28.47 -3.40 15.88
N THR A 116 29.18 -4.25 16.64
CA THR A 116 30.67 -4.30 16.67
C THR A 116 31.28 -5.72 16.61
N GLY A 117 30.46 -6.77 16.62
CA GLY A 117 30.94 -8.16 16.62
C GLY A 117 31.62 -8.59 15.31
N ALA A 118 32.48 -9.63 15.41
CA ALA A 118 33.35 -10.14 14.33
C ALA A 118 32.67 -10.56 13.01
N ASN A 119 31.34 -10.66 12.96
CA ASN A 119 30.56 -10.91 11.75
C ASN A 119 30.11 -9.63 11.02
N PHE A 120 30.40 -8.45 11.58
CA PHE A 120 30.07 -7.14 11.03
C PHE A 120 31.37 -6.30 10.97
N SER A 121 32.09 -6.37 9.85
CA SER A 121 33.29 -5.54 9.59
C SER A 121 33.48 -5.34 8.08
N PRO A 122 33.84 -4.14 7.56
CA PRO A 122 33.63 -2.78 8.06
C PRO A 122 33.18 -1.78 6.96
N THR A 123 32.82 -0.53 7.36
CA THR A 123 32.55 0.69 6.53
C THR A 123 31.35 0.73 5.58
N SER A 124 30.82 -0.39 5.07
CA SER A 124 29.67 -0.41 4.17
C SER A 124 28.58 -1.43 4.53
N PHE A 125 27.36 -1.17 4.06
CA PHE A 125 26.22 -2.06 4.20
C PHE A 125 26.42 -3.30 3.33
N MET A 126 26.52 -4.48 3.94
CA MET A 126 26.62 -5.75 3.21
C MET A 126 25.31 -6.51 3.32
N PHE A 127 24.68 -6.70 2.18
CA PHE A 127 23.62 -7.67 2.05
C PHE A 127 24.18 -9.08 2.26
N ASN A 128 23.79 -9.73 3.35
CA ASN A 128 24.03 -11.16 3.45
C ASN A 128 23.14 -11.90 2.43
N ALA A 129 23.57 -13.09 2.01
CA ALA A 129 22.83 -13.89 1.02
C ALA A 129 21.38 -14.15 1.44
N LYS A 130 21.12 -14.28 2.74
CA LYS A 130 19.77 -14.50 3.29
C LYS A 130 18.85 -13.30 3.05
N MET A 131 19.33 -12.06 3.21
CA MET A 131 18.54 -10.86 2.89
C MET A 131 18.23 -10.79 1.40
N ILE A 132 19.20 -11.06 0.52
CA ILE A 132 18.98 -11.04 -0.93
C ILE A 132 17.91 -12.07 -1.32
N SER A 133 18.00 -13.28 -0.78
CA SER A 133 16.99 -14.32 -1.00
C SER A 133 15.61 -13.89 -0.51
N LYS A 134 15.50 -13.35 0.72
CA LYS A 134 14.22 -12.84 1.24
C LYS A 134 13.61 -11.76 0.34
N ILE A 135 14.41 -10.78 -0.09
CA ILE A 135 13.95 -9.71 -0.96
C ILE A 135 13.47 -10.30 -2.30
N LYS A 136 14.20 -11.28 -2.84
CA LYS A 136 13.76 -12.00 -4.04
C LYS A 136 12.42 -12.70 -3.84
N ASP A 137 12.28 -13.47 -2.77
CA ASP A 137 11.04 -14.20 -2.48
C ASP A 137 9.86 -13.24 -2.31
N ILE A 138 10.06 -12.11 -1.62
CA ILE A 138 9.06 -11.05 -1.47
C ILE A 138 8.70 -10.45 -2.83
N THR A 139 9.68 -10.11 -3.68
CA THR A 139 9.43 -9.59 -5.03
C THR A 139 8.61 -10.58 -5.87
N ASP A 140 8.96 -11.86 -5.83
CA ASP A 140 8.29 -12.90 -6.61
C ASP A 140 6.84 -13.09 -6.13
N LYS A 141 6.62 -13.14 -4.80
CA LYS A 141 5.27 -13.18 -4.21
C LYS A 141 4.45 -11.93 -4.59
N LEU A 142 5.05 -10.74 -4.53
CA LEU A 142 4.37 -9.49 -4.86
C LEU A 142 3.93 -9.46 -6.33
N ASN A 143 4.78 -9.94 -7.24
CA ASN A 143 4.44 -10.07 -8.66
C ASN A 143 3.33 -11.10 -8.89
N SER A 144 3.36 -12.22 -8.16
CA SER A 144 2.30 -13.22 -8.21
C SER A 144 0.96 -12.63 -7.77
N LEU A 145 0.93 -11.91 -6.65
CA LEU A 145 -0.27 -11.24 -6.15
C LEU A 145 -0.77 -10.17 -7.12
N ASN A 146 0.13 -9.39 -7.74
CA ASN A 146 -0.27 -8.39 -8.75
C ASN A 146 -0.86 -9.04 -10.01
N THR A 147 -0.36 -10.23 -10.38
CA THR A 147 -0.92 -11.02 -11.48
C THR A 147 -2.29 -11.60 -11.13
N GLN A 148 -2.42 -12.20 -9.94
CA GLN A 148 -3.70 -12.73 -9.44
C GLN A 148 -4.76 -11.65 -9.35
N ARG A 149 -4.41 -10.47 -8.84
CA ARG A 149 -5.27 -9.29 -8.82
C ARG A 149 -5.85 -8.99 -10.21
N SER A 150 -5.02 -9.05 -11.25
CA SER A 150 -5.46 -8.81 -12.63
C SER A 150 -6.44 -9.89 -13.10
N SER A 151 -6.20 -11.15 -12.75
CA SER A 151 -7.11 -12.27 -13.06
C SER A 151 -8.45 -12.22 -12.31
N LEU A 152 -8.48 -11.58 -11.14
CA LEU A 152 -9.69 -11.36 -10.33
C LEU A 152 -10.52 -10.16 -10.82
N GLY A 153 -10.09 -9.44 -11.86
CA GLY A 153 -10.78 -8.26 -12.38
C GLY A 153 -10.63 -7.00 -11.51
N LEU A 154 -9.76 -7.03 -10.50
CA LEU A 154 -9.55 -5.92 -9.56
C LEU A 154 -8.79 -4.72 -10.19
N SER A 155 -8.17 -4.90 -11.34
CA SER A 155 -7.46 -3.84 -12.08
C SER A 155 -8.40 -2.89 -12.82
N GLU A 156 -9.58 -3.35 -13.24
CA GLU A 156 -10.58 -2.55 -14.00
C GLU A 156 -11.30 -1.52 -13.11
N ILE A 157 -11.24 -1.69 -11.79
CA ILE A 157 -11.87 -0.79 -10.82
C ILE A 157 -11.16 0.59 -10.81
N MET A 158 -9.88 0.65 -11.18
CA MET A 158 -9.12 1.92 -11.25
C MET A 158 -9.42 2.75 -12.51
N SER A 159 -9.83 2.11 -13.61
CA SER A 159 -10.19 2.80 -14.87
C SER A 159 -11.66 3.25 -14.89
N GLN A 160 -12.50 2.70 -14.02
CA GLN A 160 -13.86 3.20 -13.78
C GLN A 160 -13.84 4.41 -12.84
N GLY A 161 -13.16 5.48 -13.26
CA GLY A 161 -13.42 6.81 -12.72
C GLY A 161 -14.89 7.14 -12.91
N ALA A 162 -15.61 7.26 -11.79
CA ALA A 162 -17.01 7.67 -11.73
C ALA A 162 -17.87 7.10 -12.87
N THR A 163 -18.32 5.84 -12.76
CA THR A 163 -19.60 5.53 -13.40
C THR A 163 -20.59 6.52 -12.81
N SER A 164 -20.90 7.54 -13.60
CA SER A 164 -21.91 8.54 -13.31
C SER A 164 -23.09 7.78 -12.72
N LYS A 165 -23.42 8.02 -11.45
CA LYS A 165 -24.73 7.65 -10.90
C LYS A 165 -25.70 8.05 -11.99
N GLY A 166 -26.29 7.07 -12.67
CA GLY A 166 -27.14 7.32 -13.81
C GLY A 166 -28.11 8.41 -13.38
N LYS A 167 -27.99 9.59 -14.00
CA LYS A 167 -29.08 10.55 -13.99
C LYS A 167 -30.23 9.78 -14.63
N LYS A 168 -31.05 9.13 -13.81
CA LYS A 168 -32.39 8.75 -14.24
C LYS A 168 -32.95 10.03 -14.84
N PRO A 169 -33.33 10.06 -16.13
CA PRO A 169 -34.06 11.19 -16.65
C PRO A 169 -35.24 11.38 -15.70
N ARG A 170 -35.35 12.55 -15.09
CA ARG A 170 -36.55 12.90 -14.33
C ARG A 170 -37.69 12.75 -15.32
N LEU A 171 -38.54 11.73 -15.11
CA LEU A 171 -39.76 11.59 -15.89
C LEU A 171 -40.54 12.89 -15.70
N GLN A 172 -40.74 13.61 -16.81
CA GLN A 172 -41.65 14.74 -16.87
C GLN A 172 -43.03 14.22 -16.47
N PRO A 173 -43.77 14.89 -15.56
CA PRO A 173 -45.16 14.53 -15.34
C PRO A 173 -45.92 14.80 -16.64
N THR A 174 -46.54 13.76 -17.20
CA THR A 174 -47.53 13.91 -18.27
C THR A 174 -48.81 14.46 -17.64
N SER A 175 -48.86 15.77 -17.48
CA SER A 175 -50.10 16.50 -17.19
C SER A 175 -50.91 16.59 -18.47
N LEU A 176 -51.81 15.64 -18.67
CA LEU A 176 -52.86 15.72 -19.68
C LEU A 176 -53.96 16.63 -19.10
N MET A 177 -54.02 17.87 -19.58
CA MET A 177 -55.14 18.78 -19.29
C MET A 177 -56.31 18.31 -20.14
N ASP A 178 -57.16 17.48 -19.55
CA ASP A 178 -58.46 17.15 -20.12
C ASP A 178 -59.48 18.23 -19.72
N GLY A 179 -60.27 18.66 -20.70
CA GLY A 179 -61.56 19.31 -20.51
C GLY A 179 -61.56 20.76 -20.02
N ALA A 180 -62.09 21.65 -20.87
CA ALA A 180 -62.56 22.96 -20.45
C ALA A 180 -63.55 22.83 -19.29
N VAL A 181 -63.15 23.28 -18.09
CA VAL A 181 -64.08 23.45 -16.97
C VAL A 181 -64.70 24.83 -17.11
N GLU A 182 -65.92 24.87 -17.64
CA GLU A 182 -66.77 26.05 -17.63
C GLU A 182 -67.18 26.32 -16.17
N TYR A 183 -66.63 27.38 -15.58
CA TYR A 183 -66.91 27.75 -14.21
C TYR A 183 -68.28 28.44 -14.15
N VAL A 184 -69.34 27.67 -13.91
CA VAL A 184 -70.68 28.22 -13.63
C VAL A 184 -70.69 28.77 -12.20
N GLY A 185 -70.64 30.10 -12.07
CA GLY A 185 -70.87 30.78 -10.80
C GLY A 185 -72.31 30.56 -10.33
N ARG A 186 -72.49 30.15 -9.07
CA ARG A 186 -73.80 30.19 -8.43
C ARG A 186 -74.17 31.65 -8.16
N ASP A 187 -75.01 32.14 -9.04
CA ASP A 187 -75.82 33.33 -8.87
C ASP A 187 -76.59 33.31 -7.54
N ASN A 188 -76.69 34.49 -6.94
CA ASN A 188 -77.80 34.91 -6.07
C ASN A 188 -78.07 34.11 -4.78
N GLU A 189 -77.39 34.49 -3.71
CA GLU A 189 -78.04 34.54 -2.40
C GLU A 189 -77.98 36.00 -1.90
N LYS A 190 -79.16 36.60 -1.84
CA LYS A 190 -79.46 37.98 -1.40
C LYS A 190 -79.22 38.17 0.09
#